data_AF-A0A0G4N9D5-F1
#
_entry.id   AF-A0A0G4N9D5-F1
#
_cell.length_a   1.000
_cell.length_b   1.000
_cell.length_c   1.000
_cell.angle_alpha   90.00
_cell.angle_beta   90.00
_cell.angle_gamma   90.00
#
_symmetry.space_group_name_H-M   'P 1'
#
loop_
_entity.id
_entity.type
_entity.pdbx_description
1 polymer ?
#
loop_
_entity_poly.entity_id
_entity_poly.type
_entity_poly.pdbx_seq_one_letter_code
_entity_poly.pdbx_strand_id
1 'polypeptide(L)'
;MIGIDLAYNLYSAYGMYFPGLKVLIQQAMAKVMKANPALYVLRERIRKGLQLYASENTQEFLNSQNYSELFSNQTQLFIDDTNVYRVTIHKTFEGNLTTKPINGAIFIFNPRTGQLFLKIIHTSVWAGQKRLGQLAKWKTAEEVAALIRSLPVEEQPKQLIVTRKGLLDPLEVHLLDFPNISIRASELQLPFQAAMKVEKLGDMILRATEPQMVLFNLYDEWLKSLSSYTAFSRLILILRALHVNPDKTKLILRPDKTVITQDHHIWPTLSDEDWVKVEVQLRDLILNDYGKKNNVNVSSLTSSE
;
A
#
# COMPACT_ATOMS: atom_id res chain seq x y z
N MET A 1 -2.73 8.20 41.40
CA MET A 1 -2.84 6.88 40.74
C MET A 1 -4.16 6.81 39.99
N ILE A 2 -4.12 6.45 38.71
CA ILE A 2 -5.31 6.23 37.87
C ILE A 2 -5.39 4.73 37.60
N GLY A 3 -6.53 4.11 37.92
CA GLY A 3 -6.82 2.72 37.62
C GLY A 3 -7.77 2.63 36.43
N ILE A 4 -7.51 1.68 35.52
CA ILE A 4 -8.35 1.37 34.37
C ILE A 4 -8.62 -0.14 34.40
N ASP A 5 -9.89 -0.52 34.48
CA ASP A 5 -10.33 -1.89 34.30
C ASP A 5 -10.56 -2.15 32.81
N LEU A 6 -9.68 -2.96 32.22
CA LEU A 6 -9.71 -3.26 30.79
C LEU A 6 -10.85 -4.21 30.38
N ALA A 7 -11.37 -5.03 31.31
CA ALA A 7 -12.44 -5.97 31.03
C ALA A 7 -13.81 -5.28 31.09
N TYR A 8 -14.01 -4.43 32.10
CA TYR A 8 -15.27 -3.72 32.34
C TYR A 8 -15.30 -2.30 31.75
N ASN A 9 -14.20 -1.83 31.16
CA ASN A 9 -14.07 -0.51 30.58
C ASN A 9 -14.36 0.63 31.59
N LEU A 10 -13.99 0.42 32.86
CA LEU A 10 -14.17 1.37 33.96
C LEU A 10 -12.84 2.07 34.26
N TYR A 11 -12.91 3.27 34.83
CA TYR A 11 -11.72 3.95 35.33
C TYR A 11 -12.03 4.75 36.60
N SER A 12 -11.02 4.93 37.45
CA SER A 12 -11.10 5.76 38.64
C SER A 12 -9.71 6.31 38.98
N ALA A 13 -9.65 7.33 39.83
CA ALA A 13 -8.39 7.94 40.24
C ALA A 13 -8.37 8.24 41.75
N TYR A 14 -7.27 7.87 42.40
CA TYR A 14 -7.01 8.14 43.81
C TYR A 14 -5.64 8.80 43.98
N GLY A 15 -5.57 9.86 44.79
CA GLY A 15 -4.33 10.58 45.07
C GLY A 15 -4.57 12.02 45.52
N MET A 16 -3.48 12.77 45.63
CA MET A 16 -3.50 14.20 45.97
C MET A 16 -3.88 15.02 44.74
N TYR A 17 -4.82 15.96 44.92
CA TYR A 17 -5.27 16.87 43.86
C TYR A 17 -4.94 18.32 44.23
N PHE A 18 -4.17 19.00 43.39
CA PHE A 18 -4.06 20.45 43.46
C PHE A 18 -5.25 21.12 42.74
N PRO A 19 -5.55 22.40 43.01
CA PRO A 19 -6.67 23.10 42.40
C PRO A 19 -6.68 22.98 40.87
N GLY A 20 -7.81 22.55 40.31
CA GLY A 20 -7.99 22.34 38.85
C GLY A 20 -7.65 20.93 38.35
N LEU A 21 -6.76 20.17 39.02
CA LEU A 21 -6.34 18.85 38.52
C LEU A 21 -7.50 17.86 38.42
N LYS A 22 -8.41 17.84 39.41
CA LYS A 22 -9.53 16.90 39.43
C LYS A 22 -10.44 17.06 38.21
N VAL A 23 -10.77 18.29 37.85
CA VAL A 23 -11.62 18.61 36.69
C VAL A 23 -10.92 18.22 35.39
N LEU A 24 -9.62 18.52 35.27
CA LEU A 24 -8.81 18.14 34.13
C LEU A 24 -8.79 16.62 33.93
N ILE A 25 -8.50 15.85 34.98
CA ILE A 25 -8.43 14.39 34.92
C ILE A 25 -9.78 13.77 34.55
N GLN A 26 -10.90 14.29 35.09
CA GLN A 26 -12.24 13.81 34.74
C GLN A 26 -12.53 13.98 33.24
N GLN A 27 -12.26 15.16 32.68
CA GLN A 27 -12.48 15.43 31.26
C GLN A 27 -11.52 14.65 30.37
N ALA A 28 -10.24 14.59 30.74
CA ALA A 28 -9.21 13.89 29.99
C ALA A 28 -9.48 12.38 29.93
N MET A 29 -9.78 11.75 31.07
CA MET A 29 -10.02 10.30 31.11
C MET A 29 -11.29 9.89 30.37
N ALA A 30 -12.37 10.69 30.44
CA ALA A 30 -13.55 10.45 29.62
C ALA A 30 -13.22 10.43 28.12
N LYS A 31 -12.36 11.35 27.67
CA LYS A 31 -11.89 11.41 26.28
C LYS A 31 -10.95 10.25 25.93
N VAL A 32 -9.99 9.93 26.80
CA VAL A 32 -9.03 8.82 26.61
C VAL A 32 -9.77 7.49 26.49
N MET A 33 -10.72 7.19 27.40
CA MET A 33 -11.48 5.94 27.35
C MET A 33 -12.26 5.80 26.03
N LYS A 34 -12.79 6.90 25.48
CA LYS A 34 -13.54 6.84 24.22
C LYS A 34 -12.66 6.78 22.97
N ALA A 35 -11.56 7.54 22.94
CA ALA A 35 -10.82 7.83 21.70
C ALA A 35 -9.42 7.21 21.62
N ASN A 36 -8.95 6.50 22.65
CA ASN A 36 -7.62 5.89 22.62
C ASN A 36 -7.57 4.70 21.63
N PRO A 37 -6.66 4.73 20.62
CA PRO A 37 -6.56 3.66 19.62
C PRO A 37 -6.19 2.30 20.20
N ALA A 38 -5.37 2.23 21.26
CA ALA A 38 -4.99 0.95 21.87
C ALA A 38 -6.17 0.29 22.59
N LEU A 39 -6.98 1.09 23.30
CA LEU A 39 -8.23 0.60 23.90
C LEU A 39 -9.24 0.17 22.83
N TYR A 40 -9.29 0.86 21.69
CA TYR A 40 -10.10 0.45 20.54
C TYR A 40 -9.64 -0.93 20.00
N VAL A 41 -8.34 -1.11 19.73
CA VAL A 41 -7.78 -2.39 19.27
C VAL A 41 -8.08 -3.53 20.27
N LEU A 42 -7.99 -3.27 21.57
CA LEU A 42 -8.36 -4.25 22.60
C LEU A 42 -9.84 -4.66 22.48
N ARG A 43 -10.74 -3.68 22.38
CA ARG A 43 -12.19 -3.93 22.25
C ARG A 43 -12.53 -4.68 20.99
N GLU A 44 -11.94 -4.31 19.84
CA GLU A 44 -12.18 -5.01 18.57
C GLU A 44 -11.65 -6.44 18.60
N ARG A 45 -10.52 -6.71 19.26
CA ARG A 45 -10.02 -8.07 19.46
C ARG A 45 -10.95 -8.91 20.32
N ILE A 46 -11.46 -8.34 21.42
CA ILE A 46 -12.47 -9.00 22.28
C ILE A 46 -13.73 -9.29 21.46
N ARG A 47 -14.24 -8.29 20.72
CA ARG A 47 -15.42 -8.39 19.86
C ARG A 47 -15.27 -9.48 18.79
N LYS A 48 -14.14 -9.49 18.06
CA LYS A 48 -13.78 -10.54 17.08
C LYS A 48 -13.68 -11.92 17.74
N GLY A 49 -13.05 -12.02 18.91
CA GLY A 49 -12.95 -13.27 19.66
C GLY A 49 -14.30 -13.82 20.12
N LEU A 50 -15.24 -12.94 20.46
CA LEU A 50 -16.62 -13.27 20.82
C LEU A 50 -17.57 -13.37 19.62
N GLN A 51 -17.10 -13.11 18.40
CA GLN A 51 -17.88 -13.12 17.16
C GLN A 51 -19.12 -12.21 17.18
N LEU A 52 -19.01 -11.07 17.88
CA LEU A 52 -20.08 -10.07 17.93
C LEU A 52 -19.88 -9.08 16.79
N TYR A 53 -20.80 -9.02 15.82
CA TYR A 53 -20.70 -8.07 14.72
C TYR A 53 -21.75 -6.98 14.89
N ALA A 54 -21.29 -5.72 14.99
CA ALA A 54 -22.15 -4.55 14.93
C ALA A 54 -21.83 -3.79 13.64
N SER A 55 -22.86 -3.32 12.94
CA SER A 55 -22.71 -2.40 11.81
C SER A 55 -22.35 -1.00 12.35
N GLU A 56 -21.12 -0.81 12.82
CA GLU A 56 -20.62 0.54 13.08
C GLU A 56 -20.40 1.29 11.75
N ASN A 57 -20.43 2.63 11.77
CA ASN A 57 -20.05 3.47 10.64
C ASN A 57 -18.59 3.21 10.28
N THR A 58 -18.36 2.18 9.47
CA THR A 58 -17.06 1.83 8.94
C THR A 58 -16.52 3.02 8.15
N GLN A 59 -15.27 3.40 8.41
CA GLN A 59 -14.55 4.33 7.58
C GLN A 59 -14.66 3.86 6.11
N GLU A 60 -15.26 4.69 5.25
CA GLU A 60 -15.57 4.29 3.88
C GLU A 60 -14.30 3.80 3.17
N PHE A 61 -14.39 2.69 2.45
CA PHE A 61 -13.25 2.22 1.65
C PHE A 61 -12.99 3.15 0.47
N LEU A 62 -11.74 3.16 0.00
CA LEU A 62 -11.41 3.85 -1.24
C LEU A 62 -12.08 3.11 -2.40
N ASN A 63 -12.91 3.81 -3.16
CA ASN A 63 -13.66 3.30 -4.30
C ASN A 63 -13.68 4.34 -5.43
N SER A 64 -14.45 4.08 -6.50
CA SER A 64 -14.52 4.97 -7.66
C SER A 64 -15.18 6.32 -7.36
N GLN A 65 -16.05 6.41 -6.36
CA GLN A 65 -16.78 7.63 -6.02
C GLN A 65 -15.91 8.66 -5.29
N ASN A 66 -14.99 8.17 -4.45
CA ASN A 66 -14.08 9.00 -3.64
C ASN A 66 -12.62 8.98 -4.13
N TYR A 67 -12.37 8.46 -5.33
CA TYR A 67 -11.03 8.35 -5.92
C TYR A 67 -10.30 9.69 -6.07
N SER A 68 -11.03 10.79 -6.26
CA SER A 68 -10.47 12.14 -6.38
C SER A 68 -9.84 12.64 -5.06
N GLU A 69 -10.24 12.09 -3.90
CA GLU A 69 -9.70 12.46 -2.59
C GLU A 69 -8.20 12.18 -2.48
N LEU A 70 -7.68 11.23 -3.25
CA LEU A 70 -6.25 10.86 -3.32
C LEU A 70 -5.35 12.04 -3.69
N PHE A 71 -5.90 13.04 -4.36
CA PHE A 71 -5.17 14.20 -4.89
C PHE A 71 -5.40 15.47 -4.07
N SER A 72 -5.97 15.33 -2.87
CA SER A 72 -6.05 16.43 -1.91
C SER A 72 -4.66 16.87 -1.43
N ASN A 73 -4.60 17.98 -0.69
CA ASN A 73 -3.35 18.47 -0.12
C ASN A 73 -2.77 17.58 0.99
N GLN A 74 -3.54 16.62 1.49
CA GLN A 74 -3.10 15.70 2.53
C GLN A 74 -2.13 14.67 1.95
N THR A 75 -1.03 14.41 2.66
CA THR A 75 -0.10 13.33 2.30
C THR A 75 -0.76 11.99 2.56
N GLN A 76 -0.94 11.21 1.50
CA GLN A 76 -1.53 9.88 1.52
C GLN A 76 -0.53 8.89 0.95
N LEU A 77 -0.42 7.70 1.55
CA LEU A 77 0.46 6.65 1.05
C LEU A 77 -0.32 5.36 0.81
N PHE A 78 -0.21 4.81 -0.40
CA PHE A 78 -0.59 3.43 -0.66
C PHE A 78 0.43 2.48 -0.08
N ILE A 79 -0.04 1.37 0.48
CA ILE A 79 0.81 0.27 0.94
C ILE A 79 0.34 -1.01 0.27
N ASP A 80 1.23 -1.62 -0.51
CA ASP A 80 1.02 -2.93 -1.11
C ASP A 80 2.02 -3.95 -0.55
N ASP A 81 1.49 -5.01 0.06
CA ASP A 81 2.27 -6.10 0.66
C ASP A 81 2.31 -7.36 -0.24
N THR A 82 1.81 -7.27 -1.48
CA THR A 82 1.62 -8.43 -2.37
C THR A 82 2.94 -9.13 -2.68
N ASN A 83 4.02 -8.36 -2.84
CA ASN A 83 5.34 -8.87 -3.20
C ASN A 83 6.33 -8.98 -2.03
N VAL A 84 5.85 -8.95 -0.78
CA VAL A 84 6.72 -8.99 0.41
C VAL A 84 7.29 -10.39 0.65
N TYR A 85 6.43 -11.40 0.68
CA TYR A 85 6.85 -12.79 0.84
C TYR A 85 6.62 -13.55 -0.46
N ARG A 86 7.71 -13.79 -1.19
CA ARG A 86 7.72 -14.44 -2.50
C ARG A 86 8.48 -15.75 -2.41
N VAL A 87 8.02 -16.74 -3.16
CA VAL A 87 8.64 -18.07 -3.22
C VAL A 87 8.81 -18.54 -4.65
N THR A 88 9.87 -19.31 -4.89
CA THR A 88 10.03 -20.14 -6.07
C THR A 88 9.76 -21.59 -5.69
N ILE A 89 9.03 -22.30 -6.55
CA ILE A 89 8.73 -23.72 -6.36
C ILE A 89 9.81 -24.51 -7.10
N HIS A 90 10.43 -25.46 -6.42
CA HIS A 90 11.39 -26.39 -7.02
C HIS A 90 11.04 -27.82 -6.63
N LYS A 91 11.27 -28.74 -7.57
CA LYS A 91 11.04 -30.17 -7.36
C LYS A 91 12.30 -30.78 -6.78
N THR A 92 12.18 -31.50 -5.66
CA THR A 92 13.29 -32.24 -5.07
C THR A 92 13.58 -33.49 -5.89
N PHE A 93 14.74 -34.11 -5.64
CA PHE A 93 15.12 -35.37 -6.28
C PHE A 93 14.08 -36.48 -6.04
N GLU A 94 13.49 -36.51 -4.83
CA GLU A 94 12.42 -37.45 -4.44
C GLU A 94 11.06 -37.15 -5.10
N GLY A 95 10.97 -36.07 -5.88
CA GLY A 95 9.76 -35.68 -6.59
C GLY A 95 8.82 -34.75 -5.83
N ASN A 96 9.14 -34.40 -4.57
CA ASN A 96 8.35 -33.48 -3.76
C ASN A 96 8.51 -32.03 -4.22
N LEU A 97 7.43 -31.24 -4.17
CA LEU A 97 7.49 -29.80 -4.44
C LEU A 97 7.85 -29.06 -3.15
N THR A 98 8.90 -28.26 -3.20
CA THR A 98 9.38 -27.45 -2.08
C THR A 98 9.48 -25.98 -2.50
N THR A 99 9.29 -25.08 -1.54
CA THR A 99 9.34 -23.64 -1.77
C THR A 99 10.63 -23.04 -1.22
N LYS A 100 11.27 -22.18 -1.99
CA LYS A 100 12.41 -21.37 -1.54
C LYS A 100 12.01 -19.90 -1.54
N PRO A 101 12.21 -19.17 -0.44
CA PRO A 101 11.95 -17.75 -0.43
C PRO A 101 12.93 -17.02 -1.37
N ILE A 102 12.45 -15.98 -2.02
CA ILE A 102 13.26 -15.02 -2.77
C ILE A 102 13.06 -13.63 -2.19
N ASN A 103 13.91 -12.68 -2.60
CA ASN A 103 13.75 -11.29 -2.18
C ASN A 103 12.37 -10.76 -2.57
N GLY A 104 11.77 -10.06 -1.62
CA GLY A 104 10.51 -9.35 -1.78
C GLY A 104 10.70 -7.86 -1.61
N ALA A 105 9.62 -7.11 -1.74
CA ALA A 105 9.60 -5.69 -1.44
C ALA A 105 8.24 -5.25 -0.92
N ILE A 106 8.26 -4.26 -0.03
CA ILE A 106 7.09 -3.47 0.35
C ILE A 106 7.05 -2.28 -0.59
N PHE A 107 5.89 -2.04 -1.19
CA PHE A 107 5.65 -0.92 -2.08
C PHE A 107 4.84 0.15 -1.35
N ILE A 108 5.47 1.29 -1.06
CA ILE A 108 4.84 2.42 -0.36
C ILE A 108 4.86 3.63 -1.28
N PHE A 109 3.68 4.09 -1.73
CA PHE A 109 3.59 5.02 -2.85
C PHE A 109 2.71 6.23 -2.57
N ASN A 110 3.21 7.43 -2.90
CA ASN A 110 2.49 8.68 -2.83
C ASN A 110 1.81 9.00 -4.18
N PRO A 111 0.48 8.93 -4.30
CA PRO A 111 -0.24 9.15 -5.56
C PRO A 111 -0.26 10.61 -6.01
N ARG A 112 0.10 11.56 -5.14
CA ARG A 112 0.17 12.98 -5.53
C ARG A 112 1.52 13.32 -6.13
N THR A 113 2.61 12.85 -5.52
CA THR A 113 3.98 13.24 -5.90
C THR A 113 4.66 12.23 -6.81
N GLY A 114 4.17 10.99 -6.87
CA GLY A 114 4.82 9.90 -7.59
C GLY A 114 5.95 9.23 -6.79
N GLN A 115 6.24 9.72 -5.58
CA GLN A 115 7.31 9.18 -4.75
C GLN A 115 6.99 7.75 -4.32
N LEU A 116 7.94 6.85 -4.55
CA LEU A 116 7.92 5.46 -4.14
C LEU A 116 9.02 5.23 -3.12
N PHE A 117 8.64 4.77 -1.93
CA PHE A 117 9.52 4.14 -0.96
C PHE A 117 9.44 2.63 -1.17
N LEU A 118 10.48 2.07 -1.78
CA LEU A 118 10.59 0.64 -2.05
C LEU A 118 11.49 0.01 -1.00
N LYS A 119 10.89 -0.64 0.00
CA LYS A 119 11.64 -1.37 1.02
C LYS A 119 11.90 -2.79 0.55
N ILE A 120 13.15 -3.10 0.24
CA ILE A 120 13.58 -4.46 -0.11
C ILE A 120 13.63 -5.32 1.15
N ILE A 121 12.97 -6.48 1.09
CA ILE A 121 12.98 -7.50 2.15
C ILE A 121 13.82 -8.67 1.67
N HIS A 122 15.04 -8.75 2.20
CA HIS A 122 15.98 -9.82 1.89
C HIS A 122 15.55 -11.16 2.49
N THR A 123 15.92 -12.27 1.84
CA THR A 123 15.57 -13.64 2.28
C THR A 123 15.99 -13.98 3.71
N SER A 124 17.03 -13.33 4.24
CA SER A 124 17.51 -13.53 5.62
C SER A 124 16.44 -13.25 6.68
N VAL A 125 15.46 -12.38 6.40
CA VAL A 125 14.35 -12.07 7.31
C VAL A 125 13.46 -13.29 7.56
N TRP A 126 13.42 -14.24 6.63
CA TRP A 126 12.60 -15.45 6.72
C TRP A 126 13.33 -16.63 7.37
N ALA A 127 14.63 -16.51 7.61
CA ALA A 127 15.45 -17.60 8.12
C ALA A 127 15.02 -18.02 9.54
N GLY A 128 14.77 -19.32 9.73
CA GLY A 128 14.35 -19.89 11.01
C GLY A 128 12.90 -19.58 11.42
N GLN A 129 12.13 -18.88 10.58
CA GLN A 129 10.77 -18.45 10.90
C GLN A 129 9.72 -19.43 10.38
N LYS A 130 8.56 -19.46 11.05
CA LYS A 130 7.37 -20.23 10.65
C LYS A 130 6.20 -19.29 10.39
N ARG A 131 5.15 -19.79 9.71
CA ARG A 131 3.93 -19.02 9.38
C ARG A 131 4.24 -17.71 8.63
N LEU A 132 5.13 -17.81 7.64
CA LEU A 132 5.71 -16.69 6.89
C LEU A 132 4.67 -15.77 6.25
N GLY A 133 3.52 -16.30 5.82
CA GLY A 133 2.42 -15.48 5.28
C GLY A 133 1.80 -14.51 6.30
N GLN A 134 1.75 -14.87 7.58
CA GLN A 134 1.33 -13.96 8.65
C GLN A 134 2.48 -13.02 9.00
N LEU A 135 3.69 -13.55 9.16
CA LEU A 135 4.88 -12.76 9.48
C LEU A 135 5.13 -11.63 8.47
N ALA A 136 4.90 -11.88 7.17
CA ALA A 136 5.04 -10.89 6.11
C ALA A 136 4.20 -9.63 6.35
N LYS A 137 2.96 -9.79 6.82
CA LYS A 137 2.05 -8.66 7.12
C LYS A 137 2.54 -7.85 8.32
N TRP A 138 2.97 -8.53 9.39
CA TRP A 138 3.53 -7.87 10.57
C TRP A 138 4.84 -7.17 10.26
N LYS A 139 5.73 -7.81 9.49
CA LYS A 139 6.98 -7.19 9.05
C LYS A 139 6.72 -5.98 8.15
N THR A 140 5.70 -6.05 7.30
CA THR A 140 5.27 -4.90 6.51
C THR A 140 4.85 -3.72 7.38
N ALA A 141 3.97 -3.96 8.37
CA ALA A 141 3.51 -2.91 9.28
C ALA A 141 4.66 -2.33 10.14
N GLU A 142 5.58 -3.17 10.59
CA GLU A 142 6.79 -2.75 11.30
C GLU A 142 7.65 -1.79 10.46
N GLU A 143 7.97 -2.16 9.21
CA GLU A 143 8.80 -1.35 8.32
C GLU A 143 8.09 -0.05 7.89
N VAL A 144 6.76 -0.09 7.70
CA VAL A 144 5.95 1.12 7.44
C VAL A 144 6.01 2.06 8.64
N ALA A 145 5.83 1.55 9.86
CA ALA A 145 5.92 2.37 11.07
C ALA A 145 7.34 2.94 11.27
N ALA A 146 8.37 2.15 10.96
CA ALA A 146 9.76 2.62 11.00
C ALA A 146 10.02 3.74 9.97
N LEU A 147 9.50 3.61 8.75
CA LEU A 147 9.55 4.67 7.74
C LEU A 147 8.89 5.95 8.27
N ILE A 148 7.66 5.87 8.79
CA ILE A 148 6.93 7.03 9.30
C ILE A 148 7.70 7.71 10.45
N ARG A 149 8.30 6.93 11.37
CA ARG A 149 9.17 7.47 12.44
C ARG A 149 10.41 8.19 11.89
N SER A 150 10.92 7.79 10.73
CA SER A 150 12.09 8.41 10.12
C SER A 150 11.78 9.72 9.37
N LEU A 151 10.51 9.96 9.03
CA LEU A 151 10.07 11.16 8.33
C LEU A 151 9.87 12.33 9.31
N PRO A 152 10.22 13.57 8.90
CA PRO A 152 9.81 14.78 9.60
C PRO A 152 8.28 14.84 9.79
N VAL A 153 7.81 15.45 10.87
CA VAL A 153 6.38 15.49 11.23
C VAL A 153 5.52 16.14 10.12
N GLU A 154 6.12 17.06 9.36
CA GLU A 154 5.52 17.75 8.22
C GLU A 154 5.29 16.81 7.02
N GLU A 155 6.15 15.82 6.86
CA GLU A 155 6.10 14.84 5.76
C GLU A 155 5.32 13.57 6.13
N GLN A 156 5.00 13.38 7.41
CA GLN A 156 4.23 12.23 7.87
C GLN A 156 2.84 12.18 7.21
N PRO A 157 2.40 11.00 6.73
CA PRO A 157 1.13 10.85 6.07
C PRO A 157 -0.03 11.11 7.03
N LYS A 158 -1.13 11.68 6.53
CA LYS A 158 -2.40 11.78 7.27
C LYS A 158 -3.27 10.54 7.06
N GLN A 159 -3.05 9.81 5.97
CA GLN A 159 -3.77 8.59 5.67
C GLN A 159 -2.86 7.54 5.01
N LEU A 160 -3.03 6.29 5.44
CA LEU A 160 -2.46 5.12 4.80
C LEU A 160 -3.58 4.33 4.13
N ILE A 161 -3.39 3.96 2.87
CA ILE A 161 -4.36 3.21 2.08
C ILE A 161 -3.78 1.84 1.77
N VAL A 162 -4.36 0.80 2.35
CA VAL A 162 -3.90 -0.58 2.13
C VAL A 162 -4.63 -1.21 0.95
N THR A 163 -3.88 -1.87 0.06
CA THR A 163 -4.47 -2.64 -1.04
C THR A 163 -5.12 -3.95 -0.57
N ARG A 164 -4.68 -4.49 0.58
CA ARG A 164 -5.13 -5.76 1.12
C ARG A 164 -5.58 -5.60 2.58
N LYS A 165 -6.85 -5.95 2.84
CA LYS A 165 -7.49 -5.85 4.18
C LYS A 165 -6.72 -6.56 5.30
N GLY A 166 -5.95 -7.59 4.97
CA GLY A 166 -5.13 -8.31 5.95
C GLY A 166 -4.03 -7.48 6.61
N LEU A 167 -3.75 -6.28 6.10
CA LEU A 167 -2.75 -5.35 6.63
C LEU A 167 -3.32 -4.32 7.61
N LEU A 168 -4.66 -4.21 7.72
CA LEU A 168 -5.31 -3.27 8.64
C LEU A 168 -4.92 -3.56 10.09
N ASP A 169 -5.19 -4.77 10.59
CA ASP A 169 -4.93 -5.13 11.99
C ASP A 169 -3.44 -4.95 12.39
N PRO A 170 -2.43 -5.38 11.59
CA PRO A 170 -1.03 -5.13 11.93
C PRO A 170 -0.67 -3.64 11.95
N LEU A 171 -1.16 -2.83 11.01
CA LEU A 171 -0.86 -1.39 10.98
C LEU A 171 -1.49 -0.65 12.15
N GLU A 172 -2.74 -0.95 12.52
CA GLU A 172 -3.39 -0.36 13.69
C GLU A 172 -2.58 -0.59 14.98
N VAL A 173 -1.94 -1.76 15.10
CA VAL A 173 -1.10 -2.10 16.25
C VAL A 173 0.25 -1.38 16.21
N HIS A 174 0.91 -1.32 15.05
CA HIS A 174 2.23 -0.70 14.92
C HIS A 174 2.18 0.83 14.91
N LEU A 175 1.02 1.44 14.63
CA LEU A 175 0.82 2.88 14.53
C LEU A 175 0.10 3.49 15.74
N LEU A 176 0.06 2.79 16.89
CA LEU A 176 -0.48 3.34 18.13
C LEU A 176 0.24 4.63 18.58
N ASP A 177 1.52 4.77 18.23
CA ASP A 177 2.33 5.99 18.47
C ASP A 177 1.90 7.17 17.58
N PHE A 178 1.10 6.91 16.54
CA PHE A 178 0.69 7.87 15.51
C PHE A 178 -0.84 8.00 15.43
N PRO A 179 -1.50 8.50 16.50
CA PRO A 179 -2.97 8.51 16.60
C PRO A 179 -3.68 9.40 15.56
N ASN A 180 -2.94 10.27 14.87
CA ASN A 180 -3.47 11.17 13.85
C ASN A 180 -3.41 10.60 12.43
N ILE A 181 -2.85 9.40 12.24
CA ILE A 181 -2.75 8.74 10.95
C ILE A 181 -3.95 7.81 10.80
N SER A 182 -4.81 8.08 9.82
CA SER A 182 -5.93 7.20 9.49
C SER A 182 -5.48 6.02 8.62
N ILE A 183 -6.08 4.86 8.80
CA ILE A 183 -5.79 3.66 8.00
C ILE A 183 -7.06 3.25 7.28
N ARG A 184 -7.01 3.18 5.96
CA ARG A 184 -8.16 2.91 5.09
C ARG A 184 -7.85 1.73 4.18
N ALA A 185 -8.84 0.87 3.91
CA ALA A 185 -8.70 -0.16 2.87
C ALA A 185 -9.20 0.35 1.52
N SER A 186 -8.62 -0.17 0.44
CA SER A 186 -9.07 0.04 -0.93
C SER A 186 -9.96 -1.10 -1.40
N GLU A 187 -11.12 -0.78 -1.98
CA GLU A 187 -11.91 -1.70 -2.81
C GLU A 187 -11.37 -1.78 -4.24
N LEU A 188 -10.67 -0.74 -4.68
CA LEU A 188 -10.01 -0.71 -5.97
C LEU A 188 -8.85 -1.73 -5.98
N GLN A 189 -8.90 -2.67 -6.92
CA GLN A 189 -7.84 -3.64 -7.14
C GLN A 189 -6.69 -3.02 -7.95
N LEU A 190 -5.91 -2.15 -7.32
CA LEU A 190 -4.81 -1.44 -7.97
C LEU A 190 -3.66 -2.41 -8.36
N PRO A 191 -3.06 -2.29 -9.55
CA PRO A 191 -2.10 -3.26 -10.09
C PRO A 191 -0.66 -3.03 -9.61
N PHE A 192 -0.43 -2.51 -8.38
CA PHE A 192 0.91 -2.19 -7.89
C PHE A 192 1.86 -3.39 -7.85
N GLN A 193 1.33 -4.60 -7.70
CA GLN A 193 2.12 -5.83 -7.80
C GLN A 193 2.89 -5.96 -9.12
N ALA A 194 2.40 -5.34 -10.21
CA ALA A 194 3.03 -5.37 -11.52
C ALA A 194 4.29 -4.48 -11.60
N ALA A 195 4.55 -3.63 -10.60
CA ALA A 195 5.79 -2.85 -10.53
C ALA A 195 7.04 -3.75 -10.52
N MET A 196 6.93 -4.98 -10.00
CA MET A 196 8.00 -5.99 -10.06
C MET A 196 8.38 -6.42 -11.47
N LYS A 197 7.50 -6.21 -12.45
CA LYS A 197 7.73 -6.55 -13.86
C LYS A 197 8.50 -5.46 -14.61
N VAL A 198 8.72 -4.31 -13.97
CA VAL A 198 9.62 -3.25 -14.46
C VAL A 198 11.05 -3.69 -14.16
N GLU A 199 11.87 -3.86 -15.20
CA GLU A 199 13.22 -4.44 -15.11
C GLU A 199 14.10 -3.75 -14.08
N LYS A 200 14.12 -2.40 -14.08
CA LYS A 200 14.90 -1.61 -13.12
C LYS A 200 14.54 -1.91 -11.66
N LEU A 201 13.26 -2.08 -11.35
CA LEU A 201 12.80 -2.39 -10.00
C LEU A 201 13.02 -3.87 -9.66
N GLY A 202 12.65 -4.77 -10.59
CA GLY A 202 12.76 -6.21 -10.42
C GLY A 202 14.21 -6.69 -10.24
N ASP A 203 15.13 -6.24 -11.10
CA ASP A 203 16.53 -6.62 -11.05
C ASP A 203 17.21 -6.14 -9.77
N MET A 204 16.91 -4.91 -9.34
CA MET A 204 17.45 -4.36 -8.10
C MET A 204 16.98 -5.17 -6.88
N ILE A 205 15.70 -5.54 -6.82
CA ILE A 205 15.19 -6.38 -5.72
C ILE A 205 15.86 -7.76 -5.72
N LEU A 206 16.02 -8.37 -6.91
CA LEU A 206 16.64 -9.69 -7.02
C LEU A 206 18.14 -9.68 -6.66
N ARG A 207 18.86 -8.60 -6.99
CA ARG A 207 20.32 -8.48 -6.75
C ARG A 207 20.68 -8.01 -5.35
N ALA A 208 19.72 -7.46 -4.59
CA ALA A 208 19.99 -6.95 -3.24
C ALA A 208 20.48 -8.06 -2.30
N THR A 209 21.58 -7.80 -1.59
CA THR A 209 22.20 -8.71 -0.62
C THR A 209 21.78 -8.43 0.83
N GLU A 210 21.10 -7.32 1.07
CA GLU A 210 20.63 -6.90 2.39
C GLU A 210 19.31 -6.12 2.30
N PRO A 211 18.52 -6.04 3.41
CA PRO A 211 17.34 -5.19 3.46
C PRO A 211 17.72 -3.72 3.36
N GLN A 212 17.11 -2.99 2.42
CA GLN A 212 17.39 -1.57 2.22
C GLN A 212 16.15 -0.82 1.74
N MET A 213 16.09 0.48 2.04
CA MET A 213 15.06 1.39 1.54
C MET A 213 15.59 2.12 0.31
N VAL A 214 14.86 2.07 -0.80
CA VAL A 214 15.24 2.77 -2.03
C VAL A 214 14.12 3.71 -2.45
N LEU A 215 14.49 4.93 -2.85
CA LEU A 215 13.57 5.96 -3.28
C LEU A 215 13.51 6.03 -4.81
N PHE A 216 12.30 6.12 -5.34
CA PHE A 216 12.05 6.42 -6.76
C PHE A 216 10.98 7.49 -6.90
N ASN A 217 10.91 8.07 -8.09
CA ASN A 217 9.74 8.80 -8.53
C ASN A 217 9.13 8.06 -9.74
N LEU A 218 7.95 7.46 -9.58
CA LEU A 218 7.28 6.73 -10.65
C LEU A 218 6.61 7.65 -11.69
N TYR A 219 6.59 8.96 -11.46
CA TYR A 219 6.14 9.92 -12.45
C TYR A 219 7.28 10.49 -13.28
N ASP A 220 8.53 10.17 -12.97
CA ASP A 220 9.70 10.80 -13.59
C ASP A 220 9.52 12.33 -13.63
N GLU A 221 9.32 12.91 -14.82
CA GLU A 221 9.07 14.35 -15.02
C GLU A 221 7.64 14.70 -15.46
N TRP A 222 6.69 13.75 -15.45
CA TRP A 222 5.32 13.97 -15.95
C TRP A 222 4.60 15.13 -15.26
N LEU A 223 4.92 15.41 -13.99
CA LEU A 223 4.30 16.52 -13.24
C LEU A 223 4.69 17.91 -13.77
N LYS A 224 5.63 18.02 -14.72
CA LYS A 224 5.93 19.30 -15.40
C LYS A 224 4.83 19.72 -16.36
N SER A 225 4.17 18.76 -17.03
CA SER A 225 3.11 19.01 -18.03
C SER A 225 1.74 18.47 -17.63
N LEU A 226 1.67 17.54 -16.66
CA LEU A 226 0.43 16.87 -16.26
C LEU A 226 0.06 17.15 -14.80
N SER A 227 -1.24 17.06 -14.53
CA SER A 227 -1.75 16.98 -13.16
C SER A 227 -1.38 15.63 -12.51
N SER A 228 -1.30 15.59 -11.17
CA SER A 228 -1.11 14.34 -10.43
C SER A 228 -2.17 13.28 -10.74
N TYR A 229 -3.42 13.70 -10.97
CA TYR A 229 -4.51 12.79 -11.34
C TYR A 229 -4.23 12.09 -12.68
N THR A 230 -3.81 12.85 -13.68
CA THR A 230 -3.48 12.33 -15.02
C THR A 230 -2.24 11.45 -14.96
N ALA A 231 -1.20 11.87 -14.25
CA ALA A 231 0.02 11.09 -14.05
C ALA A 231 -0.26 9.76 -13.33
N PHE A 232 -1.11 9.76 -12.30
CA PHE A 232 -1.55 8.53 -11.64
C PHE A 232 -2.34 7.63 -12.57
N SER A 233 -3.28 8.17 -13.33
CA SER A 233 -4.08 7.41 -14.30
C SER A 233 -3.18 6.74 -15.35
N ARG A 234 -2.20 7.47 -15.90
CA ARG A 234 -1.17 6.92 -16.79
C ARG A 234 -0.40 5.78 -16.13
N LEU A 235 0.08 5.97 -14.89
CA LEU A 235 0.80 4.93 -14.16
C LEU A 235 -0.06 3.67 -13.95
N ILE A 236 -1.32 3.81 -13.53
CA ILE A 236 -2.24 2.68 -13.34
C ILE A 236 -2.48 1.94 -14.65
N LEU A 237 -2.62 2.67 -15.76
CA LEU A 237 -2.78 2.08 -17.08
C LEU A 237 -1.56 1.24 -17.49
N ILE A 238 -0.35 1.78 -17.33
CA ILE A 238 0.89 1.06 -17.62
C ILE A 238 1.02 -0.18 -16.74
N LEU A 239 0.82 -0.05 -15.42
CA LEU A 239 0.93 -1.16 -14.48
C LEU A 239 -0.14 -2.23 -14.74
N ARG A 240 -1.36 -1.85 -15.13
CA ARG A 240 -2.42 -2.80 -15.51
C ARG A 240 -2.06 -3.54 -16.79
N ALA A 241 -1.56 -2.85 -17.81
CA ALA A 241 -1.11 -3.47 -19.04
C ALA A 241 0.05 -4.46 -18.78
N LEU A 242 1.04 -4.07 -17.97
CA LEU A 242 2.11 -4.96 -17.51
C LEU A 242 1.57 -6.15 -16.71
N HIS A 243 0.51 -5.96 -15.93
CA HIS A 243 -0.13 -7.06 -15.20
C HIS A 243 -0.71 -8.10 -16.18
N VAL A 244 -1.43 -7.62 -17.21
CA VAL A 244 -2.14 -8.41 -18.21
C VAL A 244 -1.20 -9.09 -19.21
N ASN A 245 -0.38 -8.31 -19.90
CA ASN A 245 0.53 -8.79 -20.94
C ASN A 245 1.86 -8.01 -20.87
N PRO A 246 2.84 -8.51 -20.11
CA PRO A 246 4.12 -7.82 -19.91
C PRO A 246 4.87 -7.60 -21.23
N ASP A 247 4.94 -8.62 -22.07
CA ASP A 247 5.77 -8.61 -23.27
C ASP A 247 5.24 -7.60 -24.29
N LYS A 248 3.94 -7.64 -24.58
CA LYS A 248 3.31 -6.68 -25.50
C LYS A 248 3.34 -5.26 -24.94
N THR A 249 3.18 -5.09 -23.63
CA THR A 249 3.29 -3.76 -23.00
C THR A 249 4.70 -3.18 -23.15
N LYS A 250 5.75 -3.98 -22.94
CA LYS A 250 7.14 -3.54 -23.13
C LYS A 250 7.41 -3.12 -24.57
N LEU A 251 6.84 -3.82 -25.56
CA LEU A 251 6.93 -3.44 -26.98
C LEU A 251 6.20 -2.13 -27.27
N ILE A 252 5.01 -1.92 -26.69
CA ILE A 252 4.25 -0.66 -26.86
C ILE A 252 5.01 0.52 -26.24
N LEU A 253 5.62 0.33 -25.07
CA LEU A 253 6.39 1.39 -24.40
C LEU A 253 7.68 1.77 -25.16
N ARG A 254 8.25 0.86 -25.93
CA ARG A 254 9.50 1.07 -26.69
C ARG A 254 9.33 0.57 -28.13
N PRO A 255 8.59 1.31 -28.98
CA PRO A 255 8.27 0.86 -30.34
C PRO A 255 9.49 0.85 -31.27
N ASP A 256 10.50 1.68 -30.99
CA ASP A 256 11.73 1.76 -31.77
C ASP A 256 12.97 1.97 -30.88
N LYS A 257 14.16 1.83 -31.48
CA LYS A 257 15.45 1.95 -30.78
C LYS A 257 15.85 3.38 -30.43
N THR A 258 15.17 4.39 -30.98
CA THR A 258 15.46 5.80 -30.72
C THR A 258 14.83 6.25 -29.40
N VAL A 259 13.78 5.57 -28.94
CA VAL A 259 13.18 5.79 -27.62
C VAL A 259 14.11 5.30 -26.52
N ILE A 260 14.69 6.23 -25.79
CA ILE A 260 15.58 5.96 -24.66
C ILE A 260 14.88 6.20 -23.31
N THR A 261 15.26 5.41 -22.31
CA THR A 261 14.97 5.68 -20.90
C THR A 261 16.21 6.31 -20.29
N GLN A 262 16.08 7.48 -19.65
CA GLN A 262 17.21 8.11 -18.96
C GLN A 262 17.61 7.29 -17.73
N ASP A 263 18.89 7.32 -17.34
CA ASP A 263 19.42 6.50 -16.25
C ASP A 263 18.68 6.71 -14.90
N HIS A 264 18.22 7.94 -14.64
CA HIS A 264 17.49 8.29 -13.42
C HIS A 264 15.97 8.10 -13.55
N HIS A 265 15.45 7.84 -14.75
CA HIS A 265 14.02 7.60 -15.00
C HIS A 265 13.64 6.13 -14.94
N ILE A 266 12.35 5.86 -14.78
CA ILE A 266 11.74 4.53 -14.86
C ILE A 266 11.19 4.28 -16.25
N TRP A 267 10.53 5.28 -16.83
CA TRP A 267 9.77 5.16 -18.07
C TRP A 267 10.55 5.72 -19.28
N PRO A 268 10.23 5.27 -20.51
CA PRO A 268 10.78 5.87 -21.72
C PRO A 268 10.45 7.37 -21.79
N THR A 269 11.39 8.16 -22.32
CA THR A 269 11.16 9.59 -22.57
C THR A 269 10.38 9.73 -23.88
N LEU A 270 9.13 10.18 -23.79
CA LEU A 270 8.23 10.37 -24.92
C LEU A 270 7.64 11.78 -24.89
N SER A 271 7.27 12.29 -26.07
CA SER A 271 6.48 13.52 -26.19
C SER A 271 5.06 13.32 -25.65
N ASP A 272 4.36 14.41 -25.31
CA ASP A 272 2.96 14.32 -24.85
C ASP A 272 2.05 13.69 -25.92
N GLU A 273 2.30 13.94 -27.22
CA GLU A 273 1.55 13.33 -28.32
C GLU A 273 1.78 11.82 -28.42
N ASP A 274 3.02 11.37 -28.23
CA ASP A 274 3.34 9.93 -28.28
C ASP A 274 2.81 9.21 -27.04
N TRP A 275 2.81 9.87 -25.88
CA TRP A 275 2.14 9.32 -24.69
C TRP A 275 0.65 9.08 -24.92
N VAL A 276 -0.06 10.00 -25.59
CA VAL A 276 -1.48 9.79 -25.92
C VAL A 276 -1.67 8.54 -26.79
N LYS A 277 -0.81 8.33 -27.80
CA LYS A 277 -0.86 7.13 -28.66
C LYS A 277 -0.60 5.86 -27.86
N VAL A 278 0.40 5.89 -26.97
CA VAL A 278 0.74 4.76 -26.09
C VAL A 278 -0.40 4.45 -25.14
N GLU A 279 -1.00 5.45 -24.49
CA GLU A 279 -2.13 5.26 -23.58
C GLU A 279 -3.32 4.59 -24.27
N VAL A 280 -3.66 5.00 -25.50
CA VAL A 280 -4.71 4.35 -26.31
C VAL A 280 -4.37 2.87 -26.54
N GLN A 281 -3.14 2.55 -26.95
CA GLN A 281 -2.71 1.17 -27.19
C GLN A 281 -2.74 0.32 -25.91
N LEU A 282 -2.34 0.87 -24.76
CA LEU A 282 -2.37 0.18 -23.47
C LEU A 282 -3.80 -0.07 -23.01
N ARG A 283 -4.69 0.91 -23.16
CA ARG A 283 -6.13 0.76 -22.86
C ARG A 283 -6.74 -0.35 -23.72
N ASP A 284 -6.51 -0.31 -25.02
CA ASP A 284 -7.07 -1.29 -25.96
C ASP A 284 -6.50 -2.69 -25.67
N LEU A 285 -5.24 -2.81 -25.27
CA LEU A 285 -4.64 -4.08 -24.82
C LEU A 285 -5.38 -4.66 -23.59
N ILE A 286 -5.69 -3.82 -22.59
CA ILE A 286 -6.38 -4.24 -21.37
C ILE A 286 -7.82 -4.64 -21.67
N LEU A 287 -8.55 -3.82 -22.45
CA LEU A 287 -9.94 -4.09 -22.81
C LEU A 287 -10.05 -5.38 -23.63
N ASN A 288 -9.16 -5.59 -24.61
CA ASN A 288 -9.18 -6.80 -25.43
C ASN A 288 -8.90 -8.07 -24.60
N ASP A 289 -8.00 -8.01 -23.61
CA ASP A 289 -7.78 -9.13 -22.70
C ASP A 289 -9.01 -9.41 -21.83
N TYR A 290 -9.65 -8.35 -21.30
CA TYR A 290 -10.89 -8.48 -20.55
C TYR A 290 -12.02 -9.09 -21.38
N GLY A 291 -12.25 -8.58 -22.59
CA GLY A 291 -13.25 -9.08 -23.52
C GLY A 291 -13.02 -10.54 -23.89
N LYS A 292 -11.76 -10.93 -24.12
CA LYS A 292 -11.39 -12.33 -24.40
C LYS A 292 -11.63 -13.25 -23.20
N LYS A 293 -11.29 -12.82 -21.98
CA LYS A 293 -11.45 -13.64 -20.76
C LYS A 293 -12.91 -13.82 -20.35
N ASN A 294 -13.73 -12.79 -20.55
CA ASN A 294 -15.13 -12.79 -20.14
C ASN A 294 -16.10 -13.06 -21.29
N ASN A 295 -15.58 -13.28 -22.51
CA ASN A 295 -16.36 -13.46 -23.73
C ASN A 295 -17.35 -12.30 -23.97
N VAL A 296 -16.88 -11.06 -23.79
CA VAL A 296 -17.64 -9.81 -23.96
C VAL A 296 -17.06 -9.02 -25.12
N ASN A 297 -17.93 -8.40 -25.92
CA ASN A 297 -17.50 -7.45 -26.94
C ASN A 297 -17.13 -6.12 -26.28
N VAL A 298 -15.89 -5.67 -26.44
CA VAL A 298 -15.41 -4.41 -25.88
C VAL A 298 -16.18 -3.18 -26.38
N SER A 299 -16.78 -3.24 -27.57
CA SER A 299 -17.57 -2.12 -28.11
C SER A 299 -18.92 -1.94 -27.42
N SER A 300 -19.39 -2.91 -26.63
CA SER A 300 -20.65 -2.81 -25.88
C SER A 300 -20.46 -2.30 -24.45
N LEU A 301 -19.23 -2.03 -24.02
CA LEU A 301 -18.95 -1.49 -22.68
C LEU A 301 -19.36 -0.02 -22.61
N THR A 302 -20.03 0.34 -21.52
CA THR A 302 -20.35 1.73 -21.18
C THR A 302 -19.14 2.46 -20.61
N SER A 303 -19.18 3.79 -20.53
CA SER A 303 -18.06 4.56 -19.96
C SER A 303 -17.81 4.31 -18.47
N SER A 304 -18.79 3.77 -17.74
CA SER A 304 -18.66 3.40 -16.32
C SER A 304 -18.08 2.00 -16.10
N GLU A 305 -18.10 1.14 -17.12
CA GLU A 305 -17.62 -0.24 -17.10
C GLU A 305 -16.16 -0.32 -17.57
#